data_AF-A0A8S9X9I7-F1
#
_entry.id   AF-A0A8S9X9I7-F1
#
_cell.length_a   1.000
_cell.length_b   1.000
_cell.length_c   1.000
_cell.angle_alpha   90.00
_cell.angle_beta   90.00
_cell.angle_gamma   90.00
#
_symmetry.space_group_name_H-M   'P 1'
#
loop_
_entity.id
_entity.type
_entity.pdbx_description
1 polymer ?
#
loop_
_entity_poly.entity_id
_entity_poly.type
_entity_poly.pdbx_seq_one_letter_code
_entity_poly.pdbx_strand_id
1 'polypeptide(L)'
;MEEKREPEEKRDMIEGSTEPENGHDKLKDRDEYAYKNISYTTEVFKLELRGLPKYYGIGQLRKFLSKKMNLNISKVKAPAVKSKWAYVCFPSAEERDKGLITLNGAKFKAATLQAKVADPAPDPFAKRKNEEAREGPNKRFKVETAEEQSLVLRGNVSPLWNMPYEEQLAQKMKEAKILINRLGVDLVKTNPDLRQWANEKKAENDGLICKLLDIKSRPEFIDKYRNKCEFTIGRNELNGKRTVGFRMGAYASGTIEVVPIDDVKFVPDMMKKSVKIFEKYVQESEFDVYSPETLQGNWKQLTVRVGTQTDQLMLVVGFHPQHLTEDELQGVRDDVKRFFVEGDGAELKVDSLYFEIIKRKDKGEVLPPAKLLHGKEFIQDKMCDLVFNISPHSFFQINTRCAELLIQTVKELADINDKTVVLDICCGIGTFGLCLAKDCKRVMGIEIVEEAVKDARINATQNDISNSDFFCGKAEDVITSVVKRVSGDRIVGIVDPPRAGLHKNAIQMLRKMENLDNFVYLACDCKSAFKNFTELGRAPSKIMLGAPFVPVAAVPVDMFPHTNHFEFVLYFERLQSTFQCEKNDQDGQSDVIKEESDCKANEE
;
A
#
# COMPACT_ATOMS: atom_id res chain seq x y z
N MET A 1 21.42 80.26 49.76
CA MET A 1 20.73 80.44 48.47
C MET A 1 20.13 79.07 48.12
N GLU A 2 18.97 78.68 48.65
CA GLU A 2 17.62 79.31 48.57
C GLU A 2 17.05 79.28 47.14
N GLU A 3 15.77 78.95 46.87
CA GLU A 3 14.59 78.63 47.72
C GLU A 3 13.95 77.28 47.32
N LYS A 4 12.91 76.66 47.93
CA LYS A 4 12.34 76.37 49.30
C LYS A 4 11.23 75.28 49.03
N ARG A 5 10.30 74.81 49.89
CA ARG A 5 9.79 75.14 51.24
C ARG A 5 9.23 73.87 51.93
N GLU A 6 8.80 74.03 53.18
CA GLU A 6 8.42 73.01 54.19
C GLU A 6 7.11 72.20 53.93
N PRO A 7 6.81 71.16 54.75
CA PRO A 7 5.74 70.17 54.51
C PRO A 7 4.49 70.37 55.38
N GLU A 8 3.42 69.60 55.10
CA GLU A 8 2.31 69.40 56.03
C GLU A 8 1.66 68.01 55.88
N GLU A 9 1.28 67.39 57.00
CA GLU A 9 0.32 66.27 57.04
C GLU A 9 -1.12 66.85 57.02
N LYS A 10 -2.25 66.13 56.81
CA LYS A 10 -2.57 64.70 56.86
C LYS A 10 -3.98 64.48 56.25
N ARG A 11 -4.21 63.40 55.49
CA ARG A 11 -5.37 62.44 55.62
C ARG A 11 -5.70 61.65 54.34
N ASP A 12 -5.76 60.34 54.54
CA ASP A 12 -6.77 59.36 54.10
C ASP A 12 -7.16 59.27 52.60
N MET A 13 -6.81 58.14 51.97
CA MET A 13 -7.83 57.16 51.53
C MET A 13 -7.26 55.73 51.33
N ILE A 14 -7.87 54.79 52.05
CA ILE A 14 -8.23 53.40 51.66
C ILE A 14 -7.12 52.43 51.21
N GLU A 15 -6.79 51.54 52.15
CA GLU A 15 -6.57 50.07 52.04
C GLU A 15 -6.15 49.42 50.70
N GLY A 16 -5.02 48.69 50.75
CA GLY A 16 -4.66 47.63 49.81
C GLY A 16 -3.54 46.76 50.38
N SER A 17 -3.87 45.58 50.92
CA SER A 17 -2.94 44.69 51.63
C SER A 17 -2.39 43.54 50.76
N THR A 18 -1.19 43.07 51.10
CA THR A 18 -0.40 41.97 50.51
C THR A 18 -0.15 40.93 51.63
N GLU A 19 0.21 39.66 51.44
CA GLU A 19 0.86 38.89 50.36
C GLU A 19 0.16 37.51 50.16
N PRO A 20 0.67 36.49 49.43
CA PRO A 20 1.86 36.39 48.55
C PRO A 20 1.60 35.74 47.16
N GLU A 21 2.65 35.63 46.35
CA GLU A 21 2.62 34.96 45.05
C GLU A 21 2.43 33.43 45.15
N ASN A 22 1.74 32.84 44.16
CA ASN A 22 1.69 31.39 43.98
C ASN A 22 1.78 31.06 42.48
N GLY A 23 2.88 30.44 42.05
CA GLY A 23 3.31 30.41 40.65
C GLY A 23 2.63 29.34 39.79
N HIS A 24 1.45 29.63 39.24
CA HIS A 24 0.72 28.70 38.36
C HIS A 24 -0.11 29.35 37.23
N ASP A 25 0.54 30.04 36.27
CA ASP A 25 0.04 30.01 34.86
C ASP A 25 1.11 30.36 33.81
N LYS A 26 1.50 29.36 33.00
CA LYS A 26 2.04 29.54 31.63
C LYS A 26 1.64 28.38 30.70
N LEU A 27 0.36 28.00 30.65
CA LEU A 27 -0.19 27.10 29.63
C LEU A 27 -1.10 27.85 28.64
N LYS A 28 -0.53 28.86 27.98
CA LYS A 28 -1.20 29.57 26.87
C LYS A 28 -1.59 28.61 25.74
N ASP A 29 -2.73 28.92 25.12
CA ASP A 29 -3.32 28.20 24.00
C ASP A 29 -2.28 27.78 22.94
N ARG A 30 -2.31 26.50 22.58
CA ARG A 30 -1.58 25.97 21.42
C ARG A 30 -2.58 25.81 20.28
N ASP A 31 -2.43 26.64 19.25
CA ASP A 31 -3.30 26.70 18.07
C ASP A 31 -3.60 25.29 17.50
N GLU A 32 -4.89 24.93 17.39
CA GLU A 32 -5.36 23.67 16.78
C GLU A 32 -4.86 23.50 15.33
N TYR A 33 -4.38 24.59 14.75
CA TYR A 33 -3.95 24.72 13.38
C TYR A 33 -2.47 25.13 13.24
N ALA A 34 -1.61 24.83 14.21
CA ALA A 34 -0.19 25.25 14.20
C ALA A 34 0.58 24.96 12.88
N TYR A 35 0.17 23.93 12.12
CA TYR A 35 0.68 23.63 10.77
C TYR A 35 0.41 24.73 9.72
N LYS A 36 -0.45 25.73 9.99
CA LYS A 36 -0.62 26.96 9.19
C LYS A 36 0.68 27.77 9.09
N ASN A 37 1.54 27.71 10.10
CA ASN A 37 2.80 28.45 10.16
C ASN A 37 3.91 27.81 9.30
N ILE A 38 3.66 26.62 8.73
CA ILE A 38 4.54 25.94 7.77
C ILE A 38 3.96 26.18 6.37
N SER A 39 4.75 26.79 5.48
CA SER A 39 4.27 27.59 4.33
C SER A 39 3.42 26.86 3.26
N TYR A 40 3.35 25.52 3.26
CA TYR A 40 2.64 24.75 2.23
C TYR A 40 1.81 23.56 2.75
N THR A 41 0.60 23.85 3.25
CA THR A 41 -0.47 22.83 3.33
C THR A 41 -1.71 23.25 2.53
N THR A 42 -2.20 22.33 1.68
CA THR A 42 -3.42 22.53 0.88
C THR A 42 -4.70 22.47 1.72
N GLU A 43 -4.60 22.23 3.03
CA GLU A 43 -5.73 22.28 3.96
C GLU A 43 -5.99 23.71 4.48
N VAL A 44 -5.05 24.65 4.30
CA VAL A 44 -5.24 26.09 4.59
C VAL A 44 -6.17 26.74 3.56
N PHE A 45 -5.90 26.52 2.27
CA PHE A 45 -6.65 27.15 1.18
C PHE A 45 -7.78 26.25 0.70
N LYS A 46 -8.84 26.09 1.50
CA LYS A 46 -9.99 25.22 1.16
C LYS A 46 -11.35 25.91 1.26
N LEU A 47 -12.29 25.36 0.51
CA LEU A 47 -13.71 25.69 0.53
C LEU A 47 -14.54 24.46 0.89
N GLU A 48 -15.66 24.66 1.57
CA GLU A 48 -16.73 23.67 1.70
C GLU A 48 -17.79 23.94 0.63
N LEU A 49 -17.98 22.97 -0.26
CA LEU A 49 -18.90 23.03 -1.37
C LEU A 49 -20.17 22.23 -1.05
N ARG A 50 -21.22 22.94 -0.59
CA ARG A 50 -22.55 22.39 -0.30
C ARG A 50 -23.45 22.39 -1.54
N GLY A 51 -24.58 21.70 -1.44
CA GLY A 51 -25.56 21.60 -2.52
C GLY A 51 -25.26 20.51 -3.55
N LEU A 52 -24.31 19.60 -3.27
CA LEU A 52 -24.01 18.51 -4.18
C LEU A 52 -25.15 17.47 -4.21
N PRO A 53 -25.49 16.88 -5.38
CA PRO A 53 -26.53 15.87 -5.50
C PRO A 53 -26.33 14.66 -4.58
N LYS A 54 -27.39 13.89 -4.31
CA LYS A 54 -27.29 12.61 -3.56
C LYS A 54 -26.30 11.61 -4.21
N TYR A 55 -26.06 11.73 -5.53
CA TYR A 55 -25.13 10.90 -6.29
C TYR A 55 -24.26 11.71 -7.29
N TYR A 56 -22.97 11.81 -7.01
CA TYR A 56 -21.93 12.34 -7.90
C TYR A 56 -20.62 11.56 -7.70
N GLY A 57 -19.79 11.49 -8.74
CA GLY A 57 -18.43 10.96 -8.62
C GLY A 57 -17.42 12.09 -8.38
N ILE A 58 -16.44 11.87 -7.50
CA ILE A 58 -15.36 12.84 -7.23
C ILE A 58 -14.63 13.22 -8.53
N GLY A 59 -14.38 12.28 -9.44
CA GLY A 59 -13.78 12.57 -10.75
C GLY A 59 -14.66 13.46 -11.66
N GLN A 60 -15.99 13.32 -11.59
CA GLN A 60 -16.92 14.20 -12.33
C GLN A 60 -16.88 15.62 -11.76
N LEU A 61 -16.89 15.75 -10.43
CA LEU A 61 -16.78 17.03 -9.74
C LEU A 61 -15.42 17.69 -10.02
N ARG A 62 -14.30 16.95 -9.91
CA ARG A 62 -12.95 17.45 -10.23
C ARG A 62 -12.88 17.97 -11.67
N LYS A 63 -13.42 17.22 -12.65
CA LYS A 63 -13.46 17.64 -14.06
C LYS A 63 -14.33 18.88 -14.29
N PHE A 64 -15.44 19.04 -13.56
CA PHE A 64 -16.29 20.24 -13.61
C PHE A 64 -15.55 21.47 -13.06
N LEU A 65 -14.96 21.35 -11.86
CA LEU A 65 -14.21 22.43 -11.21
C LEU A 65 -13.02 22.89 -12.07
N SER A 66 -12.21 21.95 -12.58
CA SER A 66 -11.03 22.29 -13.37
C SER A 66 -11.35 22.69 -14.81
N LYS A 67 -12.20 21.94 -15.54
CA LYS A 67 -12.41 22.16 -16.99
C LYS A 67 -13.64 23.00 -17.36
N LYS A 68 -14.62 23.19 -16.46
CA LYS A 68 -15.79 24.05 -16.71
C LYS A 68 -15.76 25.38 -15.93
N MET A 69 -15.19 25.37 -14.72
CA MET A 69 -15.06 26.58 -13.89
C MET A 69 -13.66 27.20 -13.91
N ASN A 70 -12.69 26.61 -14.64
CA ASN A 70 -11.32 27.11 -14.80
C ASN A 70 -10.59 27.41 -13.46
N LEU A 71 -10.81 26.54 -12.47
CA LEU A 71 -10.21 26.63 -11.14
C LEU A 71 -9.02 25.68 -11.00
N ASN A 72 -7.91 26.19 -10.48
CA ASN A 72 -6.70 25.42 -10.20
C ASN A 72 -6.86 24.69 -8.86
N ILE A 73 -7.36 23.46 -8.90
CA ILE A 73 -7.72 22.69 -7.69
C ILE A 73 -6.73 21.56 -7.36
N SER A 74 -6.11 21.66 -6.20
CA SER A 74 -5.17 20.69 -5.65
C SER A 74 -5.84 19.34 -5.35
N LYS A 75 -6.96 19.36 -4.62
CA LYS A 75 -7.59 18.16 -4.02
C LYS A 75 -9.10 18.37 -3.85
N VAL A 76 -9.87 17.29 -3.90
CA VAL A 76 -11.31 17.28 -3.58
C VAL A 76 -11.58 16.09 -2.67
N LYS A 77 -12.19 16.32 -1.50
CA LYS A 77 -12.44 15.30 -0.46
C LYS A 77 -13.90 15.37 -0.01
N ALA A 78 -14.69 14.33 -0.29
CA ALA A 78 -15.95 14.13 0.40
C ALA A 78 -15.67 13.63 1.84
N PRO A 79 -16.39 14.13 2.86
CA PRO A 79 -16.27 13.64 4.25
C PRO A 79 -16.81 12.20 4.42
N ALA A 80 -17.81 11.81 3.62
CA ALA A 80 -18.49 10.52 3.73
C ALA A 80 -19.06 10.07 2.38
N VAL A 81 -19.29 8.76 2.24
CA VAL A 81 -19.93 8.17 1.06
C VAL A 81 -21.37 8.69 0.94
N LYS A 82 -21.73 9.27 -0.22
CA LYS A 82 -23.00 9.97 -0.50
C LYS A 82 -23.22 11.31 0.23
N SER A 83 -22.17 11.98 0.74
CA SER A 83 -22.31 13.32 1.34
C SER A 83 -22.79 14.37 0.33
N LYS A 84 -23.82 15.15 0.68
CA LYS A 84 -24.34 16.28 -0.14
C LYS A 84 -23.40 17.51 -0.17
N TRP A 85 -22.16 17.35 0.28
CA TRP A 85 -21.13 18.38 0.30
C TRP A 85 -19.73 17.74 0.26
N ALA A 86 -18.72 18.51 -0.14
CA ALA A 86 -17.31 18.09 -0.18
C ALA A 86 -16.37 19.28 0.05
N TYR A 87 -15.16 19.03 0.55
CA TYR A 87 -14.09 20.03 0.56
C TYR A 87 -13.39 20.10 -0.80
N VAL A 88 -13.06 21.32 -1.22
CA VAL A 88 -12.22 21.63 -2.39
C VAL A 88 -11.01 22.42 -1.92
N CYS A 89 -9.81 21.92 -2.20
CA CYS A 89 -8.54 22.53 -1.81
C CYS A 89 -7.85 23.16 -3.02
N PHE A 90 -7.22 24.30 -2.79
CA PHE A 90 -6.56 25.14 -3.78
C PHE A 90 -5.05 25.26 -3.46
N PRO A 91 -4.21 25.77 -4.38
CA PRO A 91 -2.78 25.95 -4.15
C PRO A 91 -2.43 27.30 -3.48
N SER A 92 -3.31 28.30 -3.58
CA SER A 92 -3.14 29.65 -3.01
C SER A 92 -4.45 30.20 -2.47
N ALA A 93 -4.38 31.26 -1.66
CA ALA A 93 -5.56 32.02 -1.23
C ALA A 93 -6.32 32.62 -2.42
N GLU A 94 -5.61 33.16 -3.41
CA GLU A 94 -6.19 33.76 -4.62
C GLU A 94 -7.07 32.78 -5.39
N GLU A 95 -6.59 31.55 -5.63
CA GLU A 95 -7.38 30.51 -6.31
C GLU A 95 -8.54 30.00 -5.44
N ARG A 96 -8.39 29.98 -4.10
CA ARG A 96 -9.50 29.71 -3.17
C ARG A 96 -10.59 30.80 -3.30
N ASP A 97 -10.22 32.07 -3.34
CA ASP A 97 -11.19 33.18 -3.30
C ASP A 97 -11.85 33.41 -4.67
N LYS A 98 -11.10 33.25 -5.76
CA LYS A 98 -11.63 33.02 -7.12
C LYS A 98 -12.60 31.84 -7.13
N GLY A 99 -12.26 30.73 -6.46
CA GLY A 99 -13.13 29.58 -6.28
C GLY A 99 -14.40 29.88 -5.48
N LEU A 100 -14.33 30.70 -4.44
CA LEU A 100 -15.49 31.09 -3.61
C LEU A 100 -16.52 31.85 -4.45
N ILE A 101 -16.05 32.84 -5.22
CA ILE A 101 -16.86 33.65 -6.13
C ILE A 101 -17.44 32.76 -7.25
N THR A 102 -16.60 31.93 -7.89
CA THR A 102 -17.01 31.15 -9.09
C THR A 102 -17.98 30.00 -8.76
N LEU A 103 -17.93 29.44 -7.54
CA LEU A 103 -18.72 28.26 -7.18
C LEU A 103 -20.01 28.56 -6.41
N ASN A 104 -20.16 29.74 -5.81
CA ASN A 104 -21.38 30.11 -5.11
C ASN A 104 -22.50 30.45 -6.11
N GLY A 105 -23.63 29.74 -6.06
CA GLY A 105 -24.70 29.84 -7.06
C GLY A 105 -24.48 29.03 -8.34
N ALA A 106 -23.32 28.38 -8.51
CA ALA A 106 -23.00 27.61 -9.71
C ALA A 106 -23.87 26.35 -9.86
N LYS A 107 -24.36 26.05 -11.07
CA LYS A 107 -25.16 24.84 -11.34
C LYS A 107 -24.29 23.64 -11.68
N PHE A 108 -24.34 22.59 -10.85
CA PHE A 108 -23.72 21.28 -11.10
C PHE A 108 -24.80 20.20 -11.21
N LYS A 109 -24.95 19.62 -12.41
CA LYS A 109 -26.16 18.88 -12.81
C LYS A 109 -27.38 19.79 -12.58
N ALA A 110 -28.44 19.28 -11.95
CA ALA A 110 -29.65 20.05 -11.59
C ALA A 110 -29.56 20.75 -10.22
N ALA A 111 -28.40 20.76 -9.55
CA ALA A 111 -28.26 21.33 -8.21
C ALA A 111 -27.45 22.63 -8.21
N THR A 112 -27.93 23.62 -7.45
CA THR A 112 -27.23 24.88 -7.18
C THR A 112 -26.23 24.67 -6.05
N LEU A 113 -24.96 24.98 -6.30
CA LEU A 113 -23.88 24.88 -5.34
C LEU A 113 -23.83 26.10 -4.42
N GLN A 114 -23.36 25.89 -3.21
CA GLN A 114 -23.00 26.96 -2.27
C GLN A 114 -21.57 26.72 -1.82
N ALA A 115 -20.70 27.71 -2.02
CA ALA A 115 -19.32 27.67 -1.55
C ALA A 115 -19.19 28.53 -0.29
N LYS A 116 -18.50 28.01 0.72
CA LYS A 116 -18.05 28.76 1.89
C LYS A 116 -16.55 28.56 2.07
N VAL A 117 -15.84 29.57 2.56
CA VAL A 117 -14.52 29.34 3.17
C VAL A 117 -14.72 28.37 4.33
N ALA A 118 -13.83 27.40 4.45
CA ALA A 118 -13.95 26.36 5.45
C ALA A 118 -12.70 26.31 6.31
N ASP A 119 -12.89 26.44 7.61
CA ASP A 119 -11.82 26.32 8.60
C ASP A 119 -11.04 25.03 8.36
N PRO A 120 -9.69 25.07 8.32
CA PRO A 120 -8.85 23.91 8.05
C PRO A 120 -9.27 22.68 8.88
N ALA A 121 -9.06 21.45 8.38
CA ALA A 121 -9.45 20.29 9.18
C ALA A 121 -8.52 20.24 10.41
N PRO A 122 -9.02 20.33 11.66
CA PRO A 122 -8.15 20.29 12.83
C PRO A 122 -7.29 19.04 12.76
N ASP A 123 -6.00 19.19 13.03
CA ASP A 123 -5.04 18.10 12.82
C ASP A 123 -5.47 16.87 13.64
N PRO A 124 -5.37 15.63 13.13
CA PRO A 124 -5.70 14.43 13.91
C PRO A 124 -5.06 14.39 15.31
N PHE A 125 -3.86 14.96 15.48
CA PHE A 125 -3.21 15.13 16.78
C PHE A 125 -3.86 16.26 17.59
N ALA A 126 -4.04 17.46 17.03
CA ALA A 126 -4.66 18.59 17.73
C ALA A 126 -6.11 18.30 18.14
N LYS A 127 -6.91 17.73 17.25
CA LYS A 127 -8.27 17.25 17.52
C LYS A 127 -8.28 16.27 18.68
N ARG A 128 -7.43 15.23 18.64
CA ARG A 128 -7.34 14.24 19.72
C ARG A 128 -6.91 14.89 21.04
N LYS A 129 -5.89 15.74 21.03
CA LYS A 129 -5.39 16.48 22.20
C LYS A 129 -6.47 17.37 22.83
N ASN A 130 -7.38 17.90 22.01
CA ASN A 130 -8.47 18.75 22.46
C ASN A 130 -9.73 17.96 22.85
N GLU A 131 -9.88 16.72 22.40
CA GLU A 131 -10.80 15.74 22.99
C GLU A 131 -10.27 15.30 24.37
N GLU A 132 -8.99 14.92 24.46
CA GLU A 132 -8.28 14.61 25.72
C GLU A 132 -8.33 15.77 26.74
N ALA A 133 -8.26 17.04 26.30
CA ALA A 133 -8.39 18.22 27.16
C ALA A 133 -9.84 18.56 27.57
N ARG A 134 -10.86 18.07 26.84
CA ARG A 134 -12.29 18.34 27.14
C ARG A 134 -12.94 17.28 28.01
N GLU A 135 -12.51 16.03 27.89
CA GLU A 135 -13.05 14.91 28.67
C GLU A 135 -12.39 14.77 30.06
N GLY A 136 -11.25 15.44 30.27
CA GLY A 136 -10.48 15.35 31.51
C GLY A 136 -9.69 14.03 31.63
N PRO A 137 -9.04 13.78 32.77
CA PRO A 137 -8.13 12.64 32.93
C PRO A 137 -8.86 11.29 33.18
N ASN A 138 -9.77 10.89 32.29
CA ASN A 138 -10.35 9.54 32.20
C ASN A 138 -11.11 9.38 30.86
N LYS A 139 -10.96 8.32 30.05
CA LYS A 139 -10.12 7.11 30.15
C LYS A 139 -9.22 6.98 28.93
N ARG A 140 -7.98 7.46 29.03
CA ARG A 140 -6.87 6.91 28.24
C ARG A 140 -6.78 5.41 28.62
N PHE A 141 -6.58 4.49 27.67
CA PHE A 141 -5.81 3.29 27.99
C PHE A 141 -4.40 3.80 28.24
N LYS A 142 -4.16 4.31 29.46
CA LYS A 142 -2.88 4.84 29.85
C LYS A 142 -2.02 3.62 30.07
N VAL A 143 -1.11 3.42 29.13
CA VAL A 143 -0.16 2.32 29.14
C VAL A 143 0.90 2.73 30.17
N GLU A 144 0.81 2.20 31.38
CA GLU A 144 1.64 2.60 32.52
C GLU A 144 2.84 1.67 32.72
N THR A 145 2.89 0.57 31.96
CA THR A 145 3.94 -0.45 32.00
C THR A 145 4.49 -0.78 30.61
N ALA A 146 5.71 -1.30 30.54
CA ALA A 146 6.33 -1.72 29.28
C ALA A 146 5.66 -3.02 28.74
N GLU A 147 5.16 -3.83 29.66
CA GLU A 147 4.39 -5.04 29.42
C GLU A 147 3.09 -4.73 28.66
N GLU A 148 2.35 -3.69 29.08
CA GLU A 148 1.17 -3.22 28.35
C GLU A 148 1.52 -2.60 26.99
N GLN A 149 2.64 -1.85 26.87
CA GLN A 149 3.13 -1.35 25.56
C GLN A 149 3.35 -2.53 24.61
N SER A 150 4.02 -3.58 25.08
CA SER A 150 4.29 -4.80 24.32
C SER A 150 3.00 -5.55 23.95
N LEU A 151 2.02 -5.66 24.85
CA LEU A 151 0.74 -6.33 24.58
C LEU A 151 -0.08 -5.58 23.52
N VAL A 152 -0.19 -4.25 23.63
CA VAL A 152 -0.91 -3.41 22.65
C VAL A 152 -0.21 -3.43 21.29
N LEU A 153 1.13 -3.33 21.27
CA LEU A 153 1.91 -3.48 20.04
C LEU A 153 1.62 -4.81 19.36
N ARG A 154 1.76 -5.93 20.09
CA ARG A 154 1.56 -7.28 19.55
C ARG A 154 0.14 -7.47 19.04
N GLY A 155 -0.87 -6.90 19.70
CA GLY A 155 -2.25 -6.86 19.20
C GLY A 155 -2.41 -6.13 17.86
N ASN A 156 -1.60 -5.09 17.61
CA ASN A 156 -1.67 -4.29 16.38
C ASN A 156 -0.82 -4.85 15.22
N VAL A 157 0.40 -5.34 15.46
CA VAL A 157 1.30 -5.84 14.39
C VAL A 157 1.14 -7.34 14.12
N SER A 158 0.66 -8.10 15.10
CA SER A 158 0.54 -9.56 15.06
C SER A 158 -0.71 -10.02 15.82
N PRO A 159 -1.94 -9.63 15.41
CA PRO A 159 -3.17 -9.80 16.18
C PRO A 159 -3.51 -11.23 16.63
N LEU A 160 -2.90 -12.27 16.05
CA LEU A 160 -3.10 -13.68 16.40
C LEU A 160 -1.92 -14.28 17.18
N TRP A 161 -0.98 -13.47 17.68
CA TRP A 161 0.25 -13.94 18.37
C TRP A 161 0.03 -14.90 19.55
N ASN A 162 -1.14 -14.84 20.18
CA ASN A 162 -1.55 -15.64 21.34
C ASN A 162 -2.61 -16.72 21.01
N MET A 163 -2.80 -17.04 19.72
CA MET A 163 -3.74 -18.05 19.23
C MET A 163 -2.95 -19.28 18.72
N PRO A 164 -3.36 -20.53 19.06
CA PRO A 164 -2.79 -21.75 18.49
C PRO A 164 -2.77 -21.70 16.95
N TYR A 165 -1.72 -22.20 16.31
CA TYR A 165 -1.51 -21.93 14.88
C TYR A 165 -2.61 -22.57 14.00
N GLU A 166 -3.11 -23.72 14.41
CA GLU A 166 -4.24 -24.44 13.83
C GLU A 166 -5.52 -23.60 13.84
N GLU A 167 -5.77 -22.84 14.91
CA GLU A 167 -6.89 -21.90 15.00
C GLU A 167 -6.68 -20.68 14.09
N GLN A 168 -5.45 -20.19 13.94
CA GLN A 168 -5.13 -19.12 12.99
C GLN A 168 -5.43 -19.57 11.54
N LEU A 169 -5.04 -20.80 11.19
CA LEU A 169 -5.32 -21.40 9.88
C LEU A 169 -6.82 -21.59 9.65
N ALA A 170 -7.55 -22.09 10.65
CA ALA A 170 -9.02 -22.22 10.59
C ALA A 170 -9.72 -20.86 10.42
N GLN A 171 -9.25 -19.81 11.11
CA GLN A 171 -9.77 -18.44 10.96
C GLN A 171 -9.50 -17.89 9.55
N LYS A 172 -8.30 -18.10 8.99
CA LYS A 172 -7.94 -17.69 7.63
C LYS A 172 -8.78 -18.42 6.57
N MET A 173 -9.00 -19.73 6.72
CA MET A 173 -9.91 -20.52 5.87
C MET A 173 -11.36 -20.00 5.93
N LYS A 174 -11.84 -19.59 7.11
CA LYS A 174 -13.18 -19.01 7.28
C LYS A 174 -13.33 -17.68 6.53
N GLU A 175 -12.35 -16.77 6.60
CA GLU A 175 -12.36 -15.53 5.80
C GLU A 175 -12.26 -15.85 4.30
N ALA A 176 -11.42 -16.80 3.87
CA ALA A 176 -11.36 -17.23 2.46
C ALA A 176 -12.73 -17.72 1.94
N LYS A 177 -13.46 -18.53 2.72
CA LYS A 177 -14.82 -18.99 2.37
C LYS A 177 -15.83 -17.83 2.31
N ILE A 178 -15.69 -16.80 3.15
CA ILE A 178 -16.52 -15.58 3.12
C ILE A 178 -16.21 -14.75 1.86
N LEU A 179 -14.93 -14.61 1.48
CA LEU A 179 -14.50 -13.86 0.31
C LEU A 179 -15.02 -14.47 -1.00
N ILE A 180 -14.97 -15.81 -1.17
CA ILE A 180 -15.52 -16.50 -2.35
C ILE A 180 -17.04 -16.35 -2.44
N ASN A 181 -17.76 -16.50 -1.32
CA ASN A 181 -19.20 -16.29 -1.27
C ASN A 181 -19.59 -14.89 -1.75
N ARG A 182 -18.88 -13.87 -1.26
CA ARG A 182 -19.05 -12.49 -1.70
C ARG A 182 -18.72 -12.32 -3.19
N LEU A 183 -17.65 -12.94 -3.67
CA LEU A 183 -17.24 -12.86 -5.08
C LEU A 183 -18.34 -13.38 -6.01
N GLY A 184 -18.99 -14.49 -5.66
CA GLY A 184 -20.14 -15.00 -6.40
C GLY A 184 -21.33 -14.04 -6.46
N VAL A 185 -21.63 -13.35 -5.34
CA VAL A 185 -22.70 -12.35 -5.29
C VAL A 185 -22.35 -11.12 -6.14
N ASP A 186 -21.15 -10.56 -5.98
CA ASP A 186 -20.73 -9.37 -6.73
C ASP A 186 -20.46 -9.67 -8.23
N LEU A 187 -20.11 -10.91 -8.61
CA LEU A 187 -20.03 -11.37 -10.01
C LEU A 187 -21.40 -11.44 -10.68
N VAL A 188 -22.36 -12.21 -10.16
CA VAL A 188 -23.71 -12.34 -10.76
C VAL A 188 -24.45 -10.99 -10.79
N LYS A 189 -24.13 -10.08 -9.88
CA LYS A 189 -24.62 -8.69 -9.86
C LYS A 189 -23.96 -7.78 -10.91
N THR A 190 -22.73 -8.09 -11.33
CA THR A 190 -21.98 -7.34 -12.35
C THR A 190 -22.18 -7.93 -13.76
N ASN A 191 -22.50 -9.21 -13.83
CA ASN A 191 -22.81 -9.96 -15.04
C ASN A 191 -23.98 -10.94 -14.74
N PRO A 192 -25.24 -10.54 -14.97
CA PRO A 192 -26.41 -11.37 -14.69
C PRO A 192 -26.43 -12.71 -15.42
N ASP A 193 -25.76 -12.80 -16.57
CA ASP A 193 -25.72 -14.00 -17.41
C ASP A 193 -24.93 -15.14 -16.73
N LEU A 194 -24.01 -14.81 -15.80
CA LEU A 194 -23.33 -15.79 -14.95
C LEU A 194 -24.24 -16.47 -13.92
N ARG A 195 -25.54 -16.13 -13.83
CA ARG A 195 -26.45 -16.70 -12.82
C ARG A 195 -26.57 -18.22 -12.90
N GLN A 196 -26.63 -18.77 -14.11
CA GLN A 196 -26.73 -20.22 -14.33
C GLN A 196 -25.41 -20.91 -13.91
N TRP A 197 -24.29 -20.52 -14.53
CA TRP A 197 -22.94 -20.95 -14.17
C TRP A 197 -22.66 -20.87 -12.66
N ALA A 198 -23.04 -19.77 -12.01
CA ALA A 198 -22.82 -19.57 -10.58
C ALA A 198 -23.75 -20.40 -9.68
N ASN A 199 -24.84 -20.96 -10.20
CA ASN A 199 -25.67 -21.93 -9.48
C ASN A 199 -25.13 -23.35 -9.67
N GLU A 200 -24.74 -23.71 -10.90
CA GLU A 200 -24.10 -24.98 -11.25
C GLU A 200 -22.82 -25.18 -10.43
N LYS A 201 -21.89 -24.22 -10.45
CA LYS A 201 -20.65 -24.32 -9.66
C LYS A 201 -20.86 -24.34 -8.16
N LYS A 202 -21.98 -23.79 -7.65
CA LYS A 202 -22.37 -23.91 -6.24
C LYS A 202 -22.92 -25.27 -5.84
N ALA A 203 -23.55 -25.99 -6.77
CA ALA A 203 -23.91 -27.39 -6.56
C ALA A 203 -22.67 -28.29 -6.56
N GLU A 204 -21.67 -27.97 -7.39
CA GLU A 204 -20.39 -28.70 -7.45
C GLU A 204 -19.44 -28.44 -6.26
N ASN A 205 -19.44 -27.23 -5.67
CA ASN A 205 -18.40 -26.78 -4.73
C ASN A 205 -18.96 -26.30 -3.38
N ASP A 206 -19.81 -27.09 -2.71
CA ASP A 206 -20.31 -26.82 -1.35
C ASP A 206 -20.86 -25.40 -1.11
N GLY A 207 -21.63 -24.89 -2.08
CA GLY A 207 -22.22 -23.55 -2.07
C GLY A 207 -21.29 -22.41 -2.52
N LEU A 208 -20.08 -22.72 -3.00
CA LEU A 208 -19.10 -21.75 -3.54
C LEU A 208 -19.10 -21.71 -5.07
N ILE A 209 -18.67 -20.59 -5.67
CA ILE A 209 -18.59 -20.48 -7.13
C ILE A 209 -17.35 -21.15 -7.76
N CYS A 210 -16.43 -21.64 -6.93
CA CYS A 210 -15.15 -22.21 -7.32
C CYS A 210 -14.64 -23.14 -6.20
N LYS A 211 -13.72 -24.05 -6.54
CA LYS A 211 -13.14 -25.00 -5.59
C LYS A 211 -12.21 -24.28 -4.61
N LEU A 212 -12.61 -24.17 -3.35
CA LEU A 212 -11.71 -23.75 -2.26
C LEU A 212 -10.88 -24.96 -1.82
N LEU A 213 -9.56 -24.87 -1.98
CA LEU A 213 -8.60 -25.84 -1.47
C LEU A 213 -8.10 -25.42 -0.07
N ASP A 214 -7.54 -26.38 0.67
CA ASP A 214 -7.02 -26.15 2.02
C ASP A 214 -5.87 -25.14 2.07
N ILE A 215 -5.75 -24.46 3.21
CA ILE A 215 -4.71 -23.45 3.42
C ILE A 215 -3.31 -24.07 3.44
N LYS A 216 -2.47 -23.63 2.52
CA LYS A 216 -1.07 -24.04 2.44
C LYS A 216 -0.27 -23.25 3.47
N SER A 217 0.52 -23.91 4.31
CA SER A 217 1.28 -23.29 5.40
C SER A 217 2.62 -23.99 5.64
N ARG A 218 3.46 -23.36 6.48
CA ARG A 218 4.75 -23.90 6.97
C ARG A 218 4.75 -23.80 8.50
N PRO A 219 4.14 -24.74 9.24
CA PRO A 219 4.02 -24.67 10.70
C PRO A 219 5.37 -24.62 11.42
N GLU A 220 6.44 -25.08 10.77
CA GLU A 220 7.82 -25.06 11.28
C GLU A 220 8.44 -23.64 11.25
N PHE A 221 7.88 -22.72 10.46
CA PHE A 221 8.46 -21.41 10.15
C PHE A 221 7.50 -20.24 10.45
N ILE A 222 6.73 -20.35 11.54
CA ILE A 222 5.74 -19.33 11.96
C ILE A 222 6.33 -18.13 12.73
N ASP A 223 7.51 -18.29 13.31
CA ASP A 223 8.25 -17.24 14.02
C ASP A 223 9.50 -16.84 13.22
N LYS A 224 9.99 -15.62 13.43
CA LYS A 224 11.25 -15.08 12.85
C LYS A 224 11.38 -15.16 11.32
N TYR A 225 10.29 -15.35 10.58
CA TYR A 225 10.28 -15.56 9.13
C TYR A 225 10.59 -14.32 8.28
N ARG A 226 10.54 -13.12 8.87
CA ARG A 226 10.38 -11.88 8.09
C ARG A 226 11.70 -11.30 7.59
N ASN A 227 11.95 -11.41 6.27
CA ASN A 227 13.19 -10.96 5.63
C ASN A 227 13.30 -9.45 5.39
N LYS A 228 12.20 -8.67 5.52
CA LYS A 228 12.20 -7.19 5.48
C LYS A 228 11.29 -6.58 6.56
N CYS A 229 11.85 -5.67 7.37
CA CYS A 229 11.10 -4.80 8.29
C CYS A 229 11.40 -3.32 8.04
N GLU A 230 10.41 -2.46 8.30
CA GLU A 230 10.51 -1.00 8.25
C GLU A 230 10.12 -0.46 9.63
N PHE A 231 11.13 -0.06 10.41
CA PHE A 231 10.96 0.41 11.78
C PHE A 231 10.85 1.93 11.80
N THR A 232 9.81 2.47 12.45
CA THR A 232 9.68 3.90 12.69
C THR A 232 10.67 4.31 13.78
N ILE A 233 11.26 5.49 13.63
CA ILE A 233 12.07 6.13 14.68
C ILE A 233 11.23 7.25 15.29
N GLY A 234 11.15 7.30 16.62
CA GLY A 234 10.29 8.24 17.33
C GLY A 234 10.59 8.29 18.82
N ARG A 235 9.60 8.64 19.65
CA ARG A 235 9.72 8.62 21.11
C ARG A 235 8.73 7.63 21.72
N ASN A 236 9.16 7.01 22.82
CA ASN A 236 8.30 6.22 23.70
C ASN A 236 7.71 7.16 24.76
N GLU A 237 6.38 7.17 24.98
CA GLU A 237 5.74 8.14 25.87
C GLU A 237 5.93 7.79 27.37
N LEU A 238 6.18 6.51 27.68
CA LEU A 238 6.38 6.01 29.05
C LEU A 238 7.72 6.45 29.66
N ASN A 239 8.78 6.59 28.84
CA ASN A 239 10.13 6.91 29.30
C ASN A 239 10.78 8.13 28.62
N GLY A 240 10.12 8.74 27.63
CA GLY A 240 10.59 9.92 26.89
C GLY A 240 11.77 9.71 25.95
N LYS A 241 12.37 8.50 25.93
CA LYS A 241 13.56 8.19 25.13
C LYS A 241 13.24 8.13 23.64
N ARG A 242 14.28 8.42 22.84
CA ARG A 242 14.28 8.12 21.41
C ARG A 242 14.31 6.60 21.23
N THR A 243 13.41 6.08 20.40
CA THR A 243 13.12 4.65 20.28
C THR A 243 13.03 4.26 18.80
N VAL A 244 13.56 3.09 18.44
CA VAL A 244 13.50 2.52 17.09
C VAL A 244 12.64 1.25 17.14
N GLY A 245 11.53 1.23 16.39
CA GLY A 245 10.62 0.09 16.48
C GLY A 245 9.34 0.28 15.69
N PHE A 246 8.20 0.00 16.32
CA PHE A 246 6.89 0.14 15.68
C PHE A 246 6.03 1.18 16.40
N ARG A 247 5.15 1.84 15.64
CA ARG A 247 4.18 2.78 16.21
C ARG A 247 3.03 2.03 16.87
N MET A 248 2.61 2.52 18.04
CA MET A 248 1.49 1.99 18.83
C MET A 248 0.12 2.12 18.14
N GLY A 249 0.00 2.94 17.10
CA GLY A 249 -1.24 3.08 16.34
C GLY A 249 -1.05 3.69 14.96
N ALA A 250 -2.14 3.75 14.19
CA ALA A 250 -2.16 4.45 12.91
C ALA A 250 -2.11 5.96 13.11
N TYR A 251 -1.56 6.72 12.16
CA TYR A 251 -1.61 8.19 12.15
C TYR A 251 -3.05 8.72 12.34
N ALA A 252 -4.04 8.03 11.77
CA ALA A 252 -5.46 8.36 11.90
C ALA A 252 -6.05 8.21 13.32
N SER A 253 -5.34 7.54 14.24
CA SER A 253 -5.68 7.47 15.68
C SER A 253 -4.98 8.55 16.52
N GLY A 254 -4.23 9.46 15.89
CA GLY A 254 -3.45 10.49 16.58
C GLY A 254 -2.31 9.94 17.44
N THR A 255 -1.85 8.70 17.20
CA THR A 255 -0.78 8.07 17.99
C THR A 255 0.57 8.24 17.27
N ILE A 256 1.54 8.89 17.93
CA ILE A 256 2.92 9.05 17.44
C ILE A 256 3.94 8.17 18.17
N GLU A 257 3.56 7.64 19.34
CA GLU A 257 4.39 6.78 20.18
C GLU A 257 5.01 5.61 19.40
N VAL A 258 6.33 5.44 19.56
CA VAL A 258 7.12 4.32 19.06
C VAL A 258 7.61 3.49 20.23
N VAL A 259 7.45 2.17 20.14
CA VAL A 259 7.78 1.20 21.21
C VAL A 259 8.75 0.11 20.71
N PRO A 260 9.53 -0.51 21.62
CA PRO A 260 10.46 -1.60 21.29
C PRO A 260 9.78 -2.83 20.66
N ILE A 261 10.58 -3.70 20.06
CA ILE A 261 10.12 -4.82 19.21
C ILE A 261 10.50 -6.21 19.72
N ASP A 262 11.02 -6.30 20.95
CA ASP A 262 11.56 -7.51 21.58
C ASP A 262 10.62 -8.71 21.50
N ASP A 263 9.35 -8.54 21.88
CA ASP A 263 8.36 -9.62 21.91
C ASP A 263 7.69 -9.90 20.55
N VAL A 264 8.06 -9.20 19.47
CA VAL A 264 7.43 -9.38 18.16
C VAL A 264 7.94 -10.67 17.52
N LYS A 265 7.08 -11.71 17.50
CA LYS A 265 7.41 -13.07 17.05
C LYS A 265 7.98 -13.16 15.62
N PHE A 266 7.41 -12.43 14.66
CA PHE A 266 7.80 -12.56 13.25
C PHE A 266 9.16 -11.92 12.90
N VAL A 267 9.74 -11.09 13.78
CA VAL A 267 10.98 -10.36 13.50
C VAL A 267 12.20 -11.22 13.86
N PRO A 268 13.16 -11.46 12.94
CA PRO A 268 14.39 -12.20 13.21
C PRO A 268 15.27 -11.53 14.28
N ASP A 269 16.06 -12.32 15.00
CA ASP A 269 16.93 -11.82 16.07
C ASP A 269 18.01 -10.85 15.53
N MET A 270 18.53 -11.10 14.32
CA MET A 270 19.45 -10.18 13.62
C MET A 270 18.85 -8.78 13.43
N MET A 271 17.55 -8.70 13.12
CA MET A 271 16.85 -7.41 13.01
C MET A 271 16.66 -6.75 14.37
N LYS A 272 16.33 -7.53 15.42
CA LYS A 272 16.21 -7.03 16.80
C LYS A 272 17.55 -6.49 17.30
N LYS A 273 18.67 -7.18 17.02
CA LYS A 273 20.03 -6.71 17.31
C LYS A 273 20.34 -5.40 16.57
N SER A 274 20.09 -5.35 15.26
CA SER A 274 20.29 -4.17 14.43
C SER A 274 19.51 -2.95 14.94
N VAL A 275 18.26 -3.16 15.33
CA VAL A 275 17.40 -2.11 15.91
C VAL A 275 17.93 -1.62 17.25
N LYS A 276 18.32 -2.49 18.18
CA LYS A 276 18.87 -2.07 19.48
C LYS A 276 20.18 -1.29 19.36
N ILE A 277 21.09 -1.75 18.50
CA ILE A 277 22.38 -1.09 18.26
C ILE A 277 22.16 0.29 17.62
N PHE A 278 21.26 0.42 16.64
CA PHE A 278 20.94 1.72 16.05
C PHE A 278 20.10 2.62 16.98
N GLU A 279 19.28 2.06 17.87
CA GLU A 279 18.57 2.83 18.90
C GLU A 279 19.54 3.52 19.87
N LYS A 280 20.61 2.84 20.30
CA LYS A 280 21.67 3.47 21.09
C LYS A 280 22.27 4.68 20.36
N TYR A 281 22.67 4.50 19.10
CA TYR A 281 23.20 5.59 18.26
C TYR A 281 22.22 6.77 18.13
N VAL A 282 20.92 6.50 17.93
CA VAL A 282 19.89 7.54 17.87
C VAL A 282 19.67 8.22 19.24
N GLN A 283 19.82 7.51 20.36
CA GLN A 283 19.78 8.11 21.71
C GLN A 283 20.99 9.02 21.99
N GLU A 284 22.17 8.70 21.46
CA GLU A 284 23.43 9.43 21.66
C GLU A 284 23.68 10.56 20.63
N SER A 285 23.03 10.50 19.46
CA SER A 285 23.08 11.50 18.38
C SER A 285 22.69 12.92 18.83
N GLU A 286 23.28 13.95 18.23
CA GLU A 286 22.80 15.34 18.38
C GLU A 286 21.40 15.53 17.77
N PHE A 287 21.17 15.04 16.54
CA PHE A 287 19.90 15.15 15.82
C PHE A 287 18.76 14.43 16.54
N ASP A 288 17.58 15.04 16.57
CA ASP A 288 16.40 14.45 17.18
C ASP A 288 15.61 13.56 16.21
N VAL A 289 14.65 12.81 16.75
CA VAL A 289 13.71 11.98 15.98
C VAL A 289 12.62 12.81 15.32
N TYR A 290 12.19 12.42 14.12
CA TYR A 290 11.19 13.12 13.34
C TYR A 290 9.80 13.00 13.99
N SER A 291 9.29 14.10 14.56
CA SER A 291 7.92 14.17 15.04
C SER A 291 6.96 14.47 13.89
N PRO A 292 5.96 13.61 13.62
CA PRO A 292 4.96 13.88 12.60
C PRO A 292 3.86 14.85 13.07
N GLU A 293 3.82 15.23 14.35
CA GLU A 293 2.94 16.30 14.89
C GLU A 293 3.51 17.69 14.57
N THR A 294 4.80 17.91 14.83
CA THR A 294 5.45 19.22 14.65
C THR A 294 6.19 19.37 13.31
N LEU A 295 6.38 18.25 12.58
CA LEU A 295 7.20 18.12 11.39
C LEU A 295 8.70 18.43 11.61
N GLN A 296 9.15 18.50 12.87
CA GLN A 296 10.53 18.76 13.28
C GLN A 296 11.32 17.48 13.56
N GLY A 297 12.66 17.59 13.65
CA GLY A 297 13.57 16.45 13.88
C GLY A 297 13.91 15.67 12.60
N ASN A 298 14.83 14.70 12.70
CA ASN A 298 15.54 14.16 11.55
C ASN A 298 15.42 12.63 11.43
N TRP A 299 15.76 11.85 12.48
CA TRP A 299 15.73 10.39 12.40
C TRP A 299 14.31 9.87 12.26
N LYS A 300 13.99 9.14 11.18
CA LYS A 300 12.59 8.86 10.80
C LYS A 300 12.28 7.39 10.59
N GLN A 301 13.17 6.63 9.97
CA GLN A 301 12.96 5.21 9.67
C GLN A 301 14.28 4.45 9.65
N LEU A 302 14.28 3.20 10.10
CA LEU A 302 15.32 2.22 9.80
C LEU A 302 14.65 1.07 9.04
N THR A 303 15.04 0.85 7.79
CA THR A 303 14.66 -0.38 7.05
C THR A 303 15.75 -1.41 7.23
N VAL A 304 15.39 -2.63 7.60
CA VAL A 304 16.32 -3.76 7.73
C VAL A 304 15.86 -4.86 6.78
N ARG A 305 16.79 -5.38 5.96
CA ARG A 305 16.62 -6.65 5.24
C ARG A 305 17.66 -7.67 5.71
N VAL A 306 17.29 -8.93 5.75
CA VAL A 306 18.20 -10.06 6.06
C VAL A 306 17.94 -11.16 5.04
N GLY A 307 18.99 -11.64 4.38
CA GLY A 307 18.92 -12.83 3.52
C GLY A 307 18.77 -14.09 4.37
N THR A 308 17.59 -14.71 4.36
CA THR A 308 17.24 -15.81 5.28
C THR A 308 18.03 -17.10 5.06
N GLN A 309 18.66 -17.27 3.90
CA GLN A 309 19.48 -18.42 3.51
C GLN A 309 20.98 -18.08 3.39
N THR A 310 21.37 -16.86 3.75
CA THR A 310 22.73 -16.30 3.52
C THR A 310 23.26 -15.47 4.69
N ASP A 311 22.40 -15.13 5.65
CA ASP A 311 22.60 -14.18 6.76
C ASP A 311 23.04 -12.75 6.36
N GLN A 312 23.04 -12.41 5.06
CA GLN A 312 23.49 -11.09 4.59
C GLN A 312 22.56 -9.97 5.06
N LEU A 313 23.14 -8.90 5.61
CA LEU A 313 22.43 -7.81 6.29
C LEU A 313 22.46 -6.50 5.49
N MET A 314 21.27 -5.96 5.19
CA MET A 314 21.11 -4.62 4.64
C MET A 314 20.43 -3.67 5.63
N LEU A 315 21.00 -2.48 5.82
CA LEU A 315 20.41 -1.38 6.56
C LEU A 315 20.18 -0.18 5.64
N VAL A 316 18.96 0.39 5.65
CA VAL A 316 18.64 1.66 4.98
C VAL A 316 18.21 2.67 6.04
N VAL A 317 19.05 3.66 6.29
CA VAL A 317 18.86 4.69 7.30
C VAL A 317 18.09 5.87 6.70
N GLY A 318 16.86 6.07 7.17
CA GLY A 318 15.90 7.05 6.67
C GLY A 318 15.89 8.34 7.48
N PHE A 319 16.30 9.43 6.85
CA PHE A 319 16.56 10.73 7.48
C PHE A 319 15.73 11.86 6.85
N HIS A 320 15.26 12.80 7.68
CA HIS A 320 14.67 14.05 7.22
C HIS A 320 15.73 15.18 7.28
N PRO A 321 16.02 15.89 6.19
CA PRO A 321 17.14 16.83 6.15
C PRO A 321 16.86 18.15 6.88
N GLN A 322 15.59 18.47 7.14
CA GLN A 322 15.15 19.77 7.67
C GLN A 322 15.73 20.95 6.88
N HIS A 323 16.68 21.68 7.45
CA HIS A 323 17.34 22.85 6.86
C HIS A 323 18.85 22.65 6.66
N LEU A 324 19.36 21.43 6.84
CA LEU A 324 20.78 21.12 6.70
C LEU A 324 21.24 21.28 5.24
N THR A 325 22.46 21.78 5.07
CA THR A 325 23.21 21.80 3.82
C THR A 325 23.65 20.39 3.41
N GLU A 326 24.06 20.21 2.15
CA GLU A 326 24.57 18.91 1.70
C GLU A 326 25.93 18.54 2.33
N ASP A 327 26.71 19.52 2.81
CA ASP A 327 27.96 19.28 3.55
C ASP A 327 27.67 18.75 4.97
N GLU A 328 26.72 19.36 5.69
CA GLU A 328 26.23 18.84 6.98
C GLU A 328 25.60 17.44 6.81
N LEU A 329 24.78 17.24 5.79
CA LEU A 329 24.23 15.92 5.45
C LEU A 329 25.33 14.91 5.07
N GLN A 330 26.45 15.36 4.51
CA GLN A 330 27.61 14.50 4.26
C GLN A 330 28.31 14.10 5.56
N GLY A 331 28.45 15.01 6.52
CA GLY A 331 28.86 14.68 7.89
C GLY A 331 27.99 13.58 8.50
N VAL A 332 26.65 13.74 8.49
CA VAL A 332 25.71 12.71 9.01
C VAL A 332 25.88 11.36 8.31
N ARG A 333 26.09 11.34 6.99
CA ARG A 333 26.33 10.11 6.21
C ARG A 333 27.63 9.42 6.62
N ASP A 334 28.71 10.18 6.83
CA ASP A 334 30.02 9.64 7.20
C ASP A 334 30.08 9.23 8.68
N ASP A 335 29.30 9.86 9.55
CA ASP A 335 29.11 9.44 10.95
C ASP A 335 28.32 8.12 11.06
N VAL A 336 27.21 7.99 10.32
CA VAL A 336 26.46 6.72 10.22
C VAL A 336 27.34 5.61 9.65
N LYS A 337 28.15 5.92 8.64
CA LYS A 337 29.12 4.99 8.08
C LYS A 337 30.15 4.54 9.12
N ARG A 338 30.79 5.50 9.81
CA ARG A 338 31.80 5.22 10.83
C ARG A 338 31.23 4.38 11.97
N PHE A 339 30.01 4.68 12.43
CA PHE A 339 29.33 3.88 13.45
C PHE A 339 29.16 2.40 13.06
N PHE A 340 28.74 2.11 11.82
CA PHE A 340 28.51 0.74 11.35
C PHE A 340 29.74 -0.01 10.82
N VAL A 341 30.86 0.69 10.58
CA VAL A 341 32.10 0.08 10.04
C VAL A 341 33.21 0.01 11.09
N GLU A 342 33.28 0.98 12.01
CA GLU A 342 34.40 1.16 12.96
C GLU A 342 33.94 1.23 14.43
N GLY A 343 32.71 1.68 14.71
CA GLY A 343 32.12 1.75 16.04
C GLY A 343 31.30 0.51 16.45
N ASP A 344 30.47 0.64 17.49
CA ASP A 344 29.61 -0.44 18.01
C ASP A 344 28.77 -1.17 16.93
N GLY A 345 28.39 -0.46 15.87
CA GLY A 345 27.65 -1.02 14.74
C GLY A 345 28.42 -2.06 13.92
N ALA A 346 29.76 -2.10 14.02
CA ALA A 346 30.59 -3.09 13.33
C ALA A 346 30.29 -4.55 13.77
N GLU A 347 29.73 -4.74 14.97
CA GLU A 347 29.31 -6.06 15.48
C GLU A 347 28.13 -6.68 14.70
N LEU A 348 27.52 -5.91 13.78
CA LEU A 348 26.48 -6.36 12.85
C LEU A 348 27.02 -6.86 11.51
N LYS A 349 28.26 -6.50 11.13
CA LYS A 349 28.90 -6.88 9.85
C LYS A 349 28.02 -6.59 8.62
N VAL A 350 27.53 -5.35 8.51
CA VAL A 350 26.53 -4.94 7.51
C VAL A 350 27.05 -5.07 6.06
N ASP A 351 26.56 -6.05 5.30
CA ASP A 351 26.91 -6.27 3.88
C ASP A 351 26.49 -5.13 2.95
N SER A 352 25.48 -4.34 3.33
CA SER A 352 24.95 -3.25 2.51
C SER A 352 24.35 -2.14 3.39
N LEU A 353 25.01 -0.97 3.44
CA LEU A 353 24.60 0.17 4.25
C LEU A 353 24.21 1.35 3.35
N TYR A 354 22.96 1.78 3.45
CA TYR A 354 22.38 2.87 2.67
C TYR A 354 21.84 4.01 3.55
N PHE A 355 21.81 5.22 2.98
CA PHE A 355 21.20 6.41 3.58
C PHE A 355 20.17 7.02 2.61
N GLU A 356 18.96 7.31 3.08
CA GLU A 356 17.84 7.79 2.26
C GLU A 356 17.18 9.06 2.83
N ILE A 357 16.91 10.03 1.94
CA ILE A 357 16.25 11.30 2.27
C ILE A 357 14.72 11.12 2.21
N ILE A 358 14.08 10.97 3.36
CA ILE A 358 12.63 10.69 3.48
C ILE A 358 11.85 11.96 3.84
N LYS A 359 11.80 12.93 2.93
CA LYS A 359 10.88 14.09 3.02
C LYS A 359 9.65 13.93 2.12
N ARG A 360 8.65 14.79 2.32
CA ARG A 360 7.51 14.90 1.38
C ARG A 360 8.03 15.53 0.08
N LYS A 361 7.77 14.90 -1.07
CA LYS A 361 8.11 15.48 -2.38
C LYS A 361 7.25 16.70 -2.67
N ASP A 362 7.88 17.80 -3.05
CA ASP A 362 7.18 18.96 -3.60
C ASP A 362 6.77 18.77 -5.06
N LYS A 363 5.95 19.68 -5.60
CA LYS A 363 5.27 19.48 -6.90
C LYS A 363 6.27 19.58 -8.07
N GLY A 364 6.74 18.43 -8.53
CA GLY A 364 7.76 18.31 -9.58
C GLY A 364 9.16 18.02 -9.05
N GLU A 365 9.31 17.91 -7.72
CA GLU A 365 10.57 17.53 -7.09
C GLU A 365 10.88 16.04 -7.28
N VAL A 366 12.12 15.76 -7.67
CA VAL A 366 12.70 14.41 -7.62
C VAL A 366 13.70 14.39 -6.45
N LEU A 367 13.36 13.66 -5.39
CA LEU A 367 14.32 13.37 -4.32
C LEU A 367 15.49 12.53 -4.85
N PRO A 368 16.71 12.70 -4.32
CA PRO A 368 17.84 11.84 -4.65
C PRO A 368 17.53 10.38 -4.30
N PRO A 369 18.13 9.40 -5.01
CA PRO A 369 18.06 8.00 -4.63
C PRO A 369 18.77 7.75 -3.28
N ALA A 370 18.56 6.58 -2.69
CA ALA A 370 19.31 6.15 -1.52
C ALA A 370 20.81 6.03 -1.88
N LYS A 371 21.69 6.64 -1.06
CA LYS A 371 23.14 6.64 -1.27
C LYS A 371 23.77 5.47 -0.52
N LEU A 372 24.53 4.63 -1.22
CA LEU A 372 25.37 3.60 -0.60
C LEU A 372 26.48 4.27 0.22
N LEU A 373 26.69 3.82 1.46
CA LEU A 373 27.75 4.27 2.37
C LEU A 373 28.88 3.24 2.48
N HIS A 374 28.52 1.96 2.58
CA HIS A 374 29.44 0.83 2.75
C HIS A 374 28.82 -0.46 2.19
N GLY A 375 29.67 -1.41 1.80
CA GLY A 375 29.25 -2.73 1.34
C GLY A 375 28.88 -2.80 -0.14
N LYS A 376 27.93 -3.67 -0.48
CA LYS A 376 27.39 -3.88 -1.84
C LYS A 376 26.10 -3.10 -2.06
N GLU A 377 25.73 -2.89 -3.32
CA GLU A 377 24.44 -2.26 -3.69
C GLU A 377 23.21 -3.15 -3.42
N PHE A 378 23.42 -4.45 -3.20
CA PHE A 378 22.39 -5.44 -2.93
C PHE A 378 22.88 -6.43 -1.85
N ILE A 379 21.93 -7.08 -1.17
CA ILE A 379 22.18 -8.36 -0.50
C ILE A 379 21.61 -9.50 -1.32
N GLN A 380 21.97 -10.74 -0.98
CA GLN A 380 21.50 -11.94 -1.66
C GLN A 380 20.68 -12.80 -0.71
N ASP A 381 19.56 -13.37 -1.17
CA ASP A 381 18.85 -14.47 -0.50
C ASP A 381 18.64 -15.63 -1.49
N LYS A 382 18.25 -16.82 -1.01
CA LYS A 382 17.93 -17.97 -1.86
C LYS A 382 16.45 -18.34 -1.80
N MET A 383 15.88 -18.73 -2.94
CA MET A 383 14.50 -19.22 -3.05
C MET A 383 14.40 -20.23 -4.20
N CYS A 384 13.79 -21.40 -3.96
CA CYS A 384 13.65 -22.47 -4.96
C CYS A 384 14.99 -22.91 -5.59
N ASP A 385 16.04 -22.93 -4.76
CA ASP A 385 17.47 -23.17 -5.06
C ASP A 385 18.19 -22.05 -5.85
N LEU A 386 17.49 -21.02 -6.28
CA LEU A 386 18.05 -19.87 -7.01
C LEU A 386 18.57 -18.78 -6.06
N VAL A 387 19.58 -18.02 -6.49
CA VAL A 387 20.14 -16.87 -5.76
C VAL A 387 19.60 -15.56 -6.35
N PHE A 388 18.91 -14.76 -5.53
CA PHE A 388 18.34 -13.47 -5.92
C PHE A 388 19.14 -12.31 -5.32
N ASN A 389 19.49 -11.33 -6.15
CA ASN A 389 20.03 -10.05 -5.72
C ASN A 389 18.86 -9.11 -5.34
N ILE A 390 18.95 -8.50 -4.17
CA ILE A 390 17.86 -7.78 -3.51
C ILE A 390 18.32 -6.35 -3.19
N SER A 391 17.97 -5.43 -4.08
CA SER A 391 18.26 -3.99 -3.99
C SER A 391 17.39 -3.28 -2.92
N PRO A 392 17.78 -2.12 -2.35
CA PRO A 392 17.11 -1.48 -1.20
C PRO A 392 15.61 -1.24 -1.36
N HIS A 393 15.16 -0.92 -2.57
CA HIS A 393 13.75 -0.65 -2.90
C HIS A 393 13.06 -1.79 -3.68
N SER A 394 13.78 -2.87 -4.01
CA SER A 394 13.21 -4.04 -4.71
C SER A 394 12.05 -4.67 -3.93
N PHE A 395 11.03 -5.18 -4.64
CA PHE A 395 10.05 -6.07 -4.02
C PHE A 395 10.59 -7.50 -3.99
N PHE A 396 10.51 -8.12 -2.82
CA PHE A 396 10.82 -9.53 -2.59
C PHE A 396 9.81 -10.05 -1.57
N GLN A 397 9.38 -11.30 -1.72
CA GLN A 397 8.34 -11.88 -0.87
C GLN A 397 8.85 -11.99 0.57
N ILE A 398 8.14 -11.39 1.54
CA ILE A 398 8.72 -11.11 2.87
C ILE A 398 8.96 -12.34 3.77
N ASN A 399 8.47 -13.50 3.34
CA ASN A 399 8.58 -14.79 4.02
C ASN A 399 9.09 -15.79 2.98
N THR A 400 10.42 -15.97 2.92
CA THR A 400 11.08 -16.76 1.86
C THR A 400 10.56 -18.21 1.84
N ARG A 401 10.37 -18.84 3.02
CA ARG A 401 9.90 -20.25 3.15
C ARG A 401 8.45 -20.47 2.71
N CYS A 402 7.57 -19.51 2.94
CA CYS A 402 6.20 -19.57 2.41
C CYS A 402 6.12 -19.14 0.95
N ALA A 403 7.04 -18.29 0.46
CA ALA A 403 7.11 -17.93 -0.96
C ALA A 403 7.41 -19.15 -1.86
N GLU A 404 8.30 -20.05 -1.41
CA GLU A 404 8.57 -21.32 -2.10
C GLU A 404 7.30 -22.19 -2.21
N LEU A 405 6.48 -22.22 -1.14
CA LEU A 405 5.20 -22.92 -1.12
C LEU A 405 4.12 -22.23 -1.96
N LEU A 406 4.15 -20.89 -2.04
CA LEU A 406 3.28 -20.09 -2.90
C LEU A 406 3.58 -20.35 -4.38
N ILE A 407 4.86 -20.34 -4.78
CA ILE A 407 5.31 -20.67 -6.15
C ILE A 407 4.91 -22.10 -6.53
N GLN A 408 5.14 -23.08 -5.65
CA GLN A 408 4.71 -24.46 -5.87
C GLN A 408 3.17 -24.56 -6.00
N THR A 409 2.41 -23.80 -5.20
CA THR A 409 0.94 -23.73 -5.32
C THR A 409 0.51 -23.16 -6.67
N VAL A 410 1.17 -22.11 -7.18
CA VAL A 410 0.89 -21.54 -8.52
C VAL A 410 1.19 -22.56 -9.63
N LYS A 411 2.32 -23.28 -9.53
CA LYS A 411 2.74 -24.34 -10.45
C LYS A 411 1.71 -25.48 -10.54
N GLU A 412 1.30 -26.00 -9.38
CA GLU A 412 0.30 -27.07 -9.26
C GLU A 412 -1.07 -26.63 -9.81
N LEU A 413 -1.52 -25.42 -9.44
CA LEU A 413 -2.89 -24.96 -9.69
C LEU A 413 -3.16 -24.61 -11.16
N ALA A 414 -2.12 -24.21 -11.92
CA ALA A 414 -2.24 -23.83 -13.32
C ALA A 414 -1.62 -24.84 -14.32
N ASP A 415 -1.13 -25.98 -13.82
CA ASP A 415 -0.42 -27.01 -14.60
C ASP A 415 0.71 -26.40 -15.46
N ILE A 416 1.71 -25.84 -14.77
CA ILE A 416 2.91 -25.29 -15.42
C ILE A 416 3.89 -26.45 -15.68
N ASN A 417 4.16 -26.68 -16.97
CA ASN A 417 4.96 -27.78 -17.49
C ASN A 417 5.76 -27.35 -18.74
N ASP A 418 6.54 -28.27 -19.31
CA ASP A 418 7.47 -28.09 -20.44
C ASP A 418 6.88 -27.45 -21.71
N LYS A 419 5.56 -27.47 -21.90
CA LYS A 419 4.86 -26.82 -23.04
C LYS A 419 4.30 -25.43 -22.72
N THR A 420 4.25 -25.06 -21.44
CA THR A 420 3.67 -23.78 -20.98
C THR A 420 4.66 -22.64 -21.16
N VAL A 421 4.21 -21.53 -21.73
CA VAL A 421 4.87 -20.22 -21.63
C VAL A 421 4.26 -19.46 -20.46
N VAL A 422 5.09 -19.10 -19.48
CA VAL A 422 4.68 -18.33 -18.30
C VAL A 422 4.74 -16.84 -18.62
N LEU A 423 3.60 -16.16 -18.51
CA LEU A 423 3.48 -14.71 -18.69
C LEU A 423 3.33 -14.05 -17.32
N ASP A 424 4.46 -13.60 -16.76
CA ASP A 424 4.58 -13.09 -15.39
C ASP A 424 4.38 -11.55 -15.38
N ILE A 425 3.28 -11.09 -14.78
CA ILE A 425 2.78 -9.70 -14.89
C ILE A 425 2.87 -9.03 -13.52
N CYS A 426 3.56 -7.88 -13.49
CA CYS A 426 4.11 -7.26 -12.28
C CYS A 426 5.20 -8.14 -11.63
N CYS A 427 6.06 -8.73 -12.46
CA CYS A 427 7.03 -9.75 -12.05
C CYS A 427 8.13 -9.27 -11.09
N GLY A 428 8.25 -7.96 -10.84
CA GLY A 428 9.28 -7.40 -9.96
C GLY A 428 10.69 -7.80 -10.40
N ILE A 429 11.46 -8.42 -9.50
CA ILE A 429 12.82 -8.93 -9.77
C ILE A 429 12.83 -10.34 -10.42
N GLY A 430 11.71 -10.75 -11.01
CA GLY A 430 11.53 -12.03 -11.72
C GLY A 430 11.20 -13.22 -10.83
N THR A 431 10.75 -13.02 -9.59
CA THR A 431 10.66 -14.07 -8.55
C THR A 431 9.82 -15.29 -8.96
N PHE A 432 8.62 -15.10 -9.52
CA PHE A 432 7.79 -16.22 -9.97
C PHE A 432 8.35 -16.85 -11.24
N GLY A 433 8.57 -16.03 -12.28
CA GLY A 433 9.10 -16.47 -13.56
C GLY A 433 10.38 -17.30 -13.43
N LEU A 434 11.41 -16.80 -12.75
CA LEU A 434 12.70 -17.48 -12.61
C LEU A 434 12.58 -18.80 -11.84
N CYS A 435 11.87 -18.84 -10.72
CA CYS A 435 11.66 -20.07 -9.95
C CYS A 435 10.89 -21.15 -10.75
N LEU A 436 10.06 -20.74 -11.72
CA LEU A 436 9.32 -21.62 -12.64
C LEU A 436 10.05 -21.89 -13.97
N ALA A 437 11.21 -21.25 -14.23
CA ALA A 437 11.88 -21.32 -15.53
C ALA A 437 12.39 -22.72 -15.86
N LYS A 438 12.79 -23.51 -14.85
CA LYS A 438 13.18 -24.93 -14.99
C LYS A 438 12.02 -25.87 -15.32
N ASP A 439 10.79 -25.41 -15.13
CA ASP A 439 9.55 -26.19 -15.24
C ASP A 439 8.67 -25.75 -16.42
N CYS A 440 9.08 -24.76 -17.22
CA CYS A 440 8.28 -24.21 -18.31
C CYS A 440 9.09 -23.97 -19.59
N LYS A 441 8.40 -23.83 -20.73
CA LYS A 441 9.01 -23.62 -22.05
C LYS A 441 9.80 -22.31 -22.11
N ARG A 442 9.19 -21.23 -21.62
CA ARG A 442 9.75 -19.87 -21.62
C ARG A 442 9.03 -18.98 -20.59
N VAL A 443 9.76 -18.04 -20.01
CA VAL A 443 9.26 -17.00 -19.12
C VAL A 443 9.23 -15.66 -19.87
N MET A 444 8.12 -14.95 -19.79
CA MET A 444 7.94 -13.61 -20.35
C MET A 444 7.49 -12.66 -19.23
N GLY A 445 8.42 -11.97 -18.58
CA GLY A 445 8.14 -11.08 -17.45
C GLY A 445 7.87 -9.63 -17.88
N ILE A 446 6.83 -9.01 -17.34
CA ILE A 446 6.47 -7.61 -17.58
C ILE A 446 6.39 -6.85 -16.25
N GLU A 447 7.16 -5.78 -16.13
CA GLU A 447 7.25 -4.94 -14.94
C GLU A 447 7.37 -3.45 -15.33
N ILE A 448 6.80 -2.55 -14.53
CA ILE A 448 6.76 -1.10 -14.81
C ILE A 448 8.00 -0.37 -14.26
N VAL A 449 8.68 -0.93 -13.24
CA VAL A 449 9.90 -0.37 -12.65
C VAL A 449 11.15 -0.86 -13.39
N GLU A 450 11.87 0.06 -14.03
CA GLU A 450 13.06 -0.26 -14.83
C GLU A 450 14.16 -0.96 -14.03
N GLU A 451 14.42 -0.52 -12.79
CA GLU A 451 15.42 -1.15 -11.91
C GLU A 451 15.05 -2.59 -11.54
N ALA A 452 13.76 -2.89 -11.35
CA ALA A 452 13.32 -4.26 -11.09
C ALA A 452 13.51 -5.16 -12.33
N VAL A 453 13.34 -4.62 -13.54
CA VAL A 453 13.66 -5.32 -14.80
C VAL A 453 15.17 -5.52 -14.98
N LYS A 454 16.02 -4.61 -14.47
CA LYS A 454 17.49 -4.81 -14.43
C LYS A 454 17.84 -5.93 -13.44
N ASP A 455 17.35 -5.85 -12.20
CA ASP A 455 17.50 -6.88 -11.18
C ASP A 455 17.04 -8.26 -11.72
N ALA A 456 15.89 -8.34 -12.40
CA ALA A 456 15.38 -9.59 -12.99
C ALA A 456 16.32 -10.20 -14.04
N ARG A 457 16.93 -9.38 -14.91
CA ARG A 457 17.90 -9.85 -15.92
C ARG A 457 19.23 -10.26 -15.29
N ILE A 458 19.67 -9.57 -14.24
CA ILE A 458 20.85 -9.94 -13.46
C ILE A 458 20.59 -11.28 -12.75
N ASN A 459 19.43 -11.45 -12.11
CA ASN A 459 19.01 -12.69 -11.47
C ASN A 459 18.89 -13.85 -12.47
N ALA A 460 18.35 -13.63 -13.67
CA ALA A 460 18.33 -14.65 -14.72
C ALA A 460 19.74 -15.12 -15.09
N THR A 461 20.64 -14.16 -15.38
CA THR A 461 22.03 -14.42 -15.77
C THR A 461 22.82 -15.10 -14.64
N GLN A 462 22.60 -14.70 -13.38
CA GLN A 462 23.27 -15.24 -12.20
C GLN A 462 22.88 -16.69 -11.87
N ASN A 463 21.76 -17.17 -12.41
CA ASN A 463 21.27 -18.54 -12.21
C ASN A 463 21.29 -19.38 -13.51
N ASP A 464 22.04 -18.93 -14.53
CA ASP A 464 22.14 -19.57 -15.85
C ASP A 464 20.78 -19.77 -16.59
N ILE A 465 19.76 -18.97 -16.23
CA ILE A 465 18.41 -19.04 -16.80
C ILE A 465 18.36 -18.30 -18.14
N SER A 466 18.42 -19.05 -19.23
CA SER A 466 18.43 -18.54 -20.61
C SER A 466 17.06 -18.52 -21.30
N ASN A 467 16.03 -19.16 -20.74
CA ASN A 467 14.67 -19.21 -21.28
C ASN A 467 13.74 -18.13 -20.72
N SER A 468 14.27 -16.98 -20.28
CA SER A 468 13.48 -15.86 -19.72
C SER A 468 13.77 -14.51 -20.39
N ASP A 469 12.72 -13.79 -20.81
CA ASP A 469 12.79 -12.39 -21.25
C ASP A 469 12.06 -11.47 -20.25
N PHE A 470 12.64 -10.29 -19.96
CA PHE A 470 12.02 -9.28 -19.09
C PHE A 470 11.85 -7.93 -19.80
N PHE A 471 10.63 -7.37 -19.73
CA PHE A 471 10.20 -6.19 -20.48
C PHE A 471 9.75 -5.06 -19.54
N CYS A 472 10.32 -3.87 -19.71
CA CYS A 472 9.95 -2.68 -18.95
C CYS A 472 8.78 -1.94 -19.60
N GLY A 473 7.74 -1.64 -18.82
CA GLY A 473 6.61 -0.79 -19.21
C GLY A 473 5.29 -1.21 -18.56
N LYS A 474 4.18 -0.54 -18.90
CA LYS A 474 2.87 -0.94 -18.39
C LYS A 474 2.39 -2.22 -19.07
N ALA A 475 1.70 -3.08 -18.33
CA ALA A 475 1.07 -4.27 -18.88
C ALA A 475 0.15 -3.94 -20.07
N GLU A 476 -0.67 -2.87 -19.99
CA GLU A 476 -1.54 -2.47 -21.11
C GLU A 476 -0.80 -1.98 -22.38
N ASP A 477 0.44 -1.51 -22.25
CA ASP A 477 1.22 -0.96 -23.37
C ASP A 477 2.10 -2.06 -24.02
N VAL A 478 2.65 -2.98 -23.22
CA VAL A 478 3.72 -3.91 -23.61
C VAL A 478 3.20 -5.28 -24.04
N ILE A 479 2.19 -5.83 -23.35
CA ILE A 479 1.83 -7.26 -23.41
C ILE A 479 1.47 -7.78 -24.81
N THR A 480 0.82 -6.96 -25.65
CA THR A 480 0.50 -7.31 -27.06
C THR A 480 1.75 -7.52 -27.91
N SER A 481 2.86 -6.84 -27.62
CA SER A 481 4.14 -7.02 -28.33
C SER A 481 4.93 -8.24 -27.85
N VAL A 482 4.77 -8.58 -26.57
CA VAL A 482 5.39 -9.74 -25.91
C VAL A 482 4.74 -11.04 -26.38
N VAL A 483 3.41 -11.11 -26.31
CA VAL A 483 2.62 -12.31 -26.63
C VAL A 483 2.75 -12.70 -28.12
N LYS A 484 2.96 -11.74 -29.02
CA LYS A 484 3.25 -12.03 -30.44
C LYS A 484 4.52 -12.85 -30.66
N ARG A 485 5.49 -12.83 -29.73
CA ARG A 485 6.75 -13.61 -29.82
C ARG A 485 6.56 -15.10 -29.54
N VAL A 486 5.41 -15.48 -28.96
CA VAL A 486 5.06 -16.83 -28.49
C VAL A 486 3.70 -17.27 -29.05
N SER A 487 3.39 -16.84 -30.28
CA SER A 487 2.13 -17.17 -30.95
C SER A 487 2.06 -18.65 -31.29
N GLY A 488 1.02 -19.33 -30.79
CA GLY A 488 0.83 -20.79 -30.93
C GLY A 488 1.21 -21.60 -29.69
N ASP A 489 1.84 -20.99 -28.68
CA ASP A 489 2.15 -21.66 -27.41
C ASP A 489 0.99 -21.59 -26.40
N ARG A 490 0.93 -22.57 -25.49
CA ARG A 490 0.06 -22.53 -24.30
C ARG A 490 0.56 -21.44 -23.37
N ILE A 491 -0.14 -20.33 -23.26
CA ILE A 491 0.19 -19.26 -22.31
C ILE A 491 -0.59 -19.44 -21.01
N VAL A 492 0.14 -19.44 -19.89
CA VAL A 492 -0.42 -19.34 -18.54
C VAL A 492 0.01 -18.00 -17.96
N GLY A 493 -0.96 -17.17 -17.56
CA GLY A 493 -0.66 -15.90 -16.89
C GLY A 493 -0.39 -16.08 -15.40
N ILE A 494 0.53 -15.30 -14.85
CA ILE A 494 0.70 -15.06 -13.42
C ILE A 494 0.57 -13.54 -13.19
N VAL A 495 -0.16 -13.14 -12.17
CA VAL A 495 -0.40 -11.72 -11.83
C VAL A 495 -0.14 -11.53 -10.34
N ASP A 496 0.94 -10.82 -9.98
CA ASP A 496 1.28 -10.41 -8.61
C ASP A 496 1.21 -8.86 -8.49
N PRO A 497 0.00 -8.27 -8.41
CA PRO A 497 -0.16 -6.83 -8.51
C PRO A 497 0.05 -6.14 -7.16
N PRO A 498 0.49 -4.88 -7.14
CA PRO A 498 0.54 -4.10 -5.90
C PRO A 498 -0.85 -4.02 -5.26
N ARG A 499 -0.91 -3.84 -3.92
CA ARG A 499 -2.16 -3.84 -3.12
C ARG A 499 -3.32 -2.96 -3.63
N ALA A 500 -3.08 -2.01 -4.53
CA ALA A 500 -4.12 -1.24 -5.21
C ALA A 500 -4.90 -2.03 -6.28
N GLY A 501 -4.46 -3.25 -6.61
CA GLY A 501 -4.94 -4.05 -7.73
C GLY A 501 -4.35 -3.61 -9.09
N LEU A 502 -4.66 -4.37 -10.13
CA LEU A 502 -4.30 -4.01 -11.51
C LEU A 502 -5.04 -2.75 -11.96
N HIS A 503 -4.37 -1.91 -12.76
CA HIS A 503 -5.03 -0.81 -13.45
C HIS A 503 -6.09 -1.34 -14.43
N LYS A 504 -7.19 -0.59 -14.62
CA LYS A 504 -8.34 -1.05 -15.42
C LYS A 504 -7.92 -1.46 -16.84
N ASN A 505 -7.04 -0.70 -17.47
CA ASN A 505 -6.57 -0.99 -18.83
C ASN A 505 -5.91 -2.37 -18.94
N ALA A 506 -5.13 -2.79 -17.92
CA ALA A 506 -4.53 -4.13 -17.89
C ALA A 506 -5.61 -5.23 -17.84
N ILE A 507 -6.68 -5.04 -17.06
CA ILE A 507 -7.84 -5.96 -17.06
C ILE A 507 -8.55 -5.98 -18.44
N GLN A 508 -8.66 -4.84 -19.11
CA GLN A 508 -9.20 -4.77 -20.49
C GLN A 508 -8.30 -5.51 -21.48
N MET A 509 -6.98 -5.50 -21.28
CA MET A 509 -6.01 -6.15 -22.15
C MET A 509 -5.95 -7.67 -21.94
N LEU A 510 -5.89 -8.15 -20.68
CA LEU A 510 -5.95 -9.57 -20.34
C LEU A 510 -7.17 -10.26 -20.99
N ARG A 511 -8.34 -9.62 -20.93
CA ARG A 511 -9.55 -10.13 -21.58
C ARG A 511 -9.50 -10.13 -23.10
N LYS A 512 -8.86 -9.11 -23.70
CA LYS A 512 -8.69 -8.97 -25.16
C LYS A 512 -7.68 -9.98 -25.73
N MET A 513 -6.74 -10.49 -24.94
CA MET A 513 -5.80 -11.51 -25.39
C MET A 513 -6.52 -12.84 -25.61
N GLU A 514 -6.82 -13.16 -26.87
CA GLU A 514 -7.59 -14.36 -27.25
C GLU A 514 -6.88 -15.66 -26.87
N ASN A 515 -5.54 -15.70 -26.94
CA ASN A 515 -4.70 -16.84 -26.58
C ASN A 515 -4.27 -16.89 -25.10
N LEU A 516 -5.05 -16.26 -24.21
CA LEU A 516 -4.93 -16.43 -22.76
C LEU A 516 -6.23 -17.07 -22.25
N ASP A 517 -6.26 -18.39 -22.15
CA ASP A 517 -7.44 -19.10 -21.64
C ASP A 517 -7.50 -19.16 -20.12
N ASN A 518 -6.36 -19.04 -19.42
CA ASN A 518 -6.31 -19.05 -17.97
C ASN A 518 -5.14 -18.23 -17.39
N PHE A 519 -5.26 -17.88 -16.10
CA PHE A 519 -4.18 -17.26 -15.33
C PHE A 519 -4.41 -17.42 -13.82
N VAL A 520 -3.33 -17.27 -13.05
CA VAL A 520 -3.37 -17.13 -11.60
C VAL A 520 -3.23 -15.66 -11.20
N TYR A 521 -4.07 -15.22 -10.25
CA TYR A 521 -4.02 -13.90 -9.64
C TYR A 521 -3.70 -14.05 -8.15
N LEU A 522 -2.70 -13.31 -7.66
CA LEU A 522 -2.30 -13.25 -6.26
C LEU A 522 -2.88 -12.01 -5.57
N ALA A 523 -3.33 -12.13 -4.31
CA ALA A 523 -4.06 -11.05 -3.64
C ALA A 523 -3.87 -10.99 -2.10
N CYS A 524 -2.78 -10.36 -1.68
CA CYS A 524 -2.46 -9.96 -0.29
C CYS A 524 -3.55 -9.08 0.36
N ASP A 525 -4.23 -8.28 -0.46
CA ASP A 525 -5.46 -7.56 -0.07
C ASP A 525 -6.60 -7.85 -1.06
N CYS A 526 -7.32 -8.93 -0.76
CA CYS A 526 -8.55 -9.30 -1.46
C CYS A 526 -9.59 -8.17 -1.49
N LYS A 527 -9.66 -7.31 -0.45
CA LYS A 527 -10.68 -6.25 -0.32
C LYS A 527 -10.48 -5.17 -1.39
N SER A 528 -9.24 -4.88 -1.76
CA SER A 528 -8.89 -4.03 -2.90
C SER A 528 -9.02 -4.79 -4.24
N ALA A 529 -8.58 -6.04 -4.31
CA ALA A 529 -8.59 -6.85 -5.55
C ALA A 529 -9.99 -7.23 -6.08
N PHE A 530 -11.05 -7.23 -5.23
CA PHE A 530 -12.45 -7.50 -5.66
C PHE A 530 -12.89 -6.72 -6.89
N LYS A 531 -12.41 -5.48 -7.07
CA LYS A 531 -12.74 -4.67 -8.25
C LYS A 531 -12.17 -5.28 -9.53
N ASN A 532 -10.98 -5.85 -9.49
CA ASN A 532 -10.40 -6.55 -10.64
C ASN A 532 -11.15 -7.84 -10.93
N PHE A 533 -11.44 -8.67 -9.91
CA PHE A 533 -12.20 -9.93 -10.09
C PHE A 533 -13.58 -9.69 -10.74
N THR A 534 -14.27 -8.61 -10.34
CA THR A 534 -15.57 -8.24 -10.92
C THR A 534 -15.49 -7.57 -12.29
N GLU A 535 -14.40 -6.87 -12.63
CA GLU A 535 -14.15 -6.38 -14.00
C GLU A 535 -13.71 -7.52 -14.96
N LEU A 536 -13.04 -8.56 -14.44
CA LEU A 536 -12.68 -9.78 -15.17
C LEU A 536 -13.92 -10.57 -15.60
N GLY A 537 -14.84 -10.87 -14.67
CA GLY A 537 -16.07 -11.63 -14.95
C GLY A 537 -17.21 -10.85 -15.61
N ARG A 538 -17.03 -9.55 -15.90
CA ARG A 538 -18.09 -8.69 -16.46
C ARG A 538 -18.53 -9.09 -17.87
N ALA A 539 -19.81 -8.92 -18.21
CA ALA A 539 -20.31 -9.17 -19.57
C ALA A 539 -19.52 -8.38 -20.66
N PRO A 540 -19.28 -8.98 -21.85
CA PRO A 540 -18.68 -8.28 -22.99
C PRO A 540 -19.44 -7.00 -23.36
N SER A 541 -18.73 -5.95 -23.78
CA SER A 541 -19.31 -4.65 -24.14
C SER A 541 -18.31 -3.78 -24.89
N LYS A 542 -18.75 -2.65 -25.47
CA LYS A 542 -17.88 -1.64 -26.13
C LYS A 542 -16.75 -1.08 -25.23
N ILE A 543 -16.75 -1.37 -23.92
CA ILE A 543 -15.72 -0.97 -22.95
C ILE A 543 -14.98 -2.20 -22.36
N MET A 544 -15.54 -3.41 -22.49
CA MET A 544 -14.94 -4.66 -22.02
C MET A 544 -14.98 -5.68 -23.17
N LEU A 545 -13.94 -5.66 -23.99
CA LEU A 545 -13.78 -6.62 -25.09
C LEU A 545 -13.32 -7.98 -24.55
N GLY A 546 -13.53 -9.03 -25.35
CA GLY A 546 -13.22 -10.42 -24.99
C GLY A 546 -14.19 -11.04 -23.99
N ALA A 547 -14.22 -12.38 -23.98
CA ALA A 547 -14.98 -13.18 -23.04
C ALA A 547 -14.65 -12.84 -21.56
N PRO A 548 -15.58 -13.07 -20.62
CA PRO A 548 -15.30 -12.91 -19.20
C PRO A 548 -14.38 -14.02 -18.69
N PHE A 549 -13.59 -13.71 -17.66
CA PHE A 549 -12.88 -14.70 -16.85
C PHE A 549 -13.63 -14.96 -15.56
N VAL A 550 -13.73 -16.23 -15.17
CA VAL A 550 -14.39 -16.69 -13.94
C VAL A 550 -13.41 -17.49 -13.08
N PRO A 551 -13.45 -17.37 -11.74
CA PRO A 551 -12.61 -18.17 -10.88
C PRO A 551 -13.11 -19.63 -10.89
N VAL A 552 -12.20 -20.60 -10.96
CA VAL A 552 -12.54 -22.03 -10.93
C VAL A 552 -11.93 -22.76 -9.73
N ALA A 553 -10.79 -22.28 -9.24
CA ALA A 553 -10.18 -22.76 -8.00
C ALA A 553 -9.52 -21.61 -7.21
N ALA A 554 -9.40 -21.80 -5.90
CA ALA A 554 -8.87 -20.81 -4.96
C ALA A 554 -8.07 -21.49 -3.84
N VAL A 555 -6.90 -20.95 -3.49
CA VAL A 555 -6.02 -21.47 -2.44
C VAL A 555 -5.52 -20.30 -1.57
N PRO A 556 -5.82 -20.28 -0.26
CA PRO A 556 -5.12 -19.40 0.67
C PRO A 556 -3.74 -19.99 1.00
N VAL A 557 -2.71 -19.14 1.05
CA VAL A 557 -1.34 -19.51 1.44
C VAL A 557 -0.91 -18.62 2.60
N ASP A 558 -0.50 -19.19 3.73
CA ASP A 558 -0.12 -18.39 4.90
C ASP A 558 1.30 -17.82 4.80
N MET A 559 1.41 -16.73 4.04
CA MET A 559 2.61 -15.88 4.01
C MET A 559 2.82 -15.07 5.30
N PHE A 560 1.80 -14.94 6.16
CA PHE A 560 1.78 -13.99 7.29
C PHE A 560 1.27 -14.61 8.62
N PRO A 561 1.94 -15.63 9.18
CA PRO A 561 1.65 -16.15 10.52
C PRO A 561 1.58 -15.06 11.60
N HIS A 562 0.75 -15.30 12.62
CA HIS A 562 0.34 -14.36 13.68
C HIS A 562 -0.45 -13.13 13.23
N THR A 563 -0.78 -13.00 11.94
CA THR A 563 -1.61 -11.90 11.43
C THR A 563 -2.92 -12.43 10.82
N ASN A 564 -3.89 -11.53 10.61
CA ASN A 564 -5.13 -11.85 9.88
C ASN A 564 -4.94 -12.01 8.36
N HIS A 565 -3.72 -11.81 7.84
CA HIS A 565 -3.45 -11.89 6.40
C HIS A 565 -3.06 -13.30 5.96
N PHE A 566 -3.35 -13.58 4.70
CA PHE A 566 -2.85 -14.69 3.90
C PHE A 566 -2.73 -14.19 2.46
N GLU A 567 -1.94 -14.86 1.63
CA GLU A 567 -1.89 -14.59 0.21
C GLU A 567 -2.95 -15.44 -0.48
N PHE A 568 -3.85 -14.82 -1.26
CA PHE A 568 -4.94 -15.56 -1.90
C PHE A 568 -4.65 -15.83 -3.37
N VAL A 569 -4.42 -17.10 -3.69
CA VAL A 569 -4.16 -17.61 -5.03
C VAL A 569 -5.50 -17.93 -5.68
N LEU A 570 -5.89 -17.17 -6.71
CA LEU A 570 -7.12 -17.38 -7.46
C LEU A 570 -6.80 -17.77 -8.90
N TYR A 571 -7.19 -18.98 -9.30
CA TYR A 571 -7.06 -19.45 -10.66
C TYR A 571 -8.34 -19.16 -11.45
N PHE A 572 -8.18 -18.40 -12.52
CA PHE A 572 -9.24 -17.92 -13.40
C PHE A 572 -9.16 -18.59 -14.76
N GLU A 573 -10.30 -19.03 -15.28
CA GLU A 573 -10.46 -19.55 -16.63
C GLU A 573 -11.41 -18.67 -17.45
N ARG A 574 -11.18 -18.61 -18.76
CA ARG A 574 -12.01 -17.92 -19.73
C ARG A 574 -13.31 -18.70 -19.90
N LEU A 575 -14.45 -18.05 -19.73
CA LEU A 575 -15.74 -18.67 -19.96
C LEU A 575 -15.92 -18.91 -21.46
N GLN A 576 -15.74 -20.17 -21.89
CA GLN A 576 -15.94 -20.59 -23.27
C GLN A 576 -17.42 -20.46 -23.68
N SER A 577 -17.67 -20.17 -24.97
CA SER A 577 -18.96 -19.67 -25.46
C SER A 577 -20.02 -20.76 -25.73
N THR A 578 -20.14 -21.77 -24.87
CA THR A 578 -21.22 -22.78 -24.96
C THR A 578 -22.59 -22.22 -24.54
N PHE A 579 -22.61 -21.21 -23.65
CA PHE A 579 -23.82 -20.57 -23.10
C PHE A 579 -24.64 -19.69 -24.09
N GLN A 580 -24.56 -19.91 -25.40
CA GLN A 580 -25.32 -19.15 -26.40
C GLN A 580 -26.15 -19.99 -27.39
N CYS A 581 -26.08 -21.33 -27.36
CA CYS A 581 -26.80 -22.15 -28.34
C CYS A 581 -28.29 -22.37 -28.01
N GLU A 582 -28.68 -22.49 -26.75
CA GLU A 582 -30.03 -22.94 -26.32
C GLU A 582 -31.13 -21.85 -26.37
N LYS A 583 -30.96 -20.77 -27.14
CA LYS A 583 -31.92 -19.64 -27.18
C LYS A 583 -32.49 -19.25 -28.54
N ASN A 584 -32.05 -19.89 -29.62
CA ASN A 584 -32.58 -19.60 -30.97
C ASN A 584 -33.55 -20.68 -31.49
N ASP A 585 -33.55 -21.88 -30.92
CA ASP A 585 -34.30 -23.05 -31.44
C ASP A 585 -35.76 -23.12 -30.94
N GLN A 586 -36.42 -21.98 -30.69
CA GLN A 586 -37.86 -21.95 -30.33
C GLN A 586 -38.73 -20.94 -31.10
N ASP A 587 -38.16 -19.96 -31.81
CA ASP A 587 -38.91 -19.02 -32.67
C ASP A 587 -38.66 -19.29 -34.17
N GLY A 588 -38.93 -20.52 -34.60
CA GLY A 588 -38.74 -21.01 -35.96
C GLY A 588 -40.03 -21.05 -36.79
N GLN A 589 -40.64 -19.91 -37.08
CA GLN A 589 -41.82 -19.83 -37.96
C GLN A 589 -41.59 -18.91 -39.16
N SER A 590 -41.41 -19.54 -40.32
CA SER A 590 -41.55 -19.02 -41.70
C SER A 590 -41.19 -17.55 -41.98
N ASP A 591 -40.21 -17.35 -42.86
CA ASP A 591 -40.54 -16.71 -44.13
C ASP A 591 -39.71 -17.27 -45.30
N VAL A 592 -40.29 -17.26 -46.50
CA VAL A 592 -39.68 -17.87 -47.70
C VAL A 592 -39.27 -16.78 -48.69
N ILE A 593 -37.96 -16.64 -48.92
CA ILE A 593 -37.43 -15.94 -50.08
C ILE A 593 -36.60 -16.93 -50.89
N LYS A 594 -37.03 -17.16 -52.14
CA LYS A 594 -36.23 -17.82 -53.15
C LYS A 594 -35.20 -16.83 -53.69
N GLU A 595 -33.99 -17.29 -53.94
CA GLU A 595 -33.22 -16.83 -55.09
C GLU A 595 -32.53 -18.04 -55.72
N GLU A 596 -32.37 -18.01 -57.04
CA GLU A 596 -32.18 -19.22 -57.83
C GLU A 596 -30.71 -19.53 -58.14
N SER A 597 -30.48 -20.79 -58.53
CA SER A 597 -29.19 -21.34 -58.91
C SER A 597 -28.48 -20.59 -60.04
N ASP A 598 -27.15 -20.57 -60.01
CA ASP A 598 -26.42 -21.26 -61.09
C ASP A 598 -25.17 -21.97 -60.55
N CYS A 599 -24.79 -23.07 -61.20
CA CYS A 599 -23.61 -23.87 -60.87
C CYS A 599 -22.98 -24.39 -62.17
N LYS A 600 -22.03 -23.62 -62.68
CA LYS A 600 -21.11 -23.96 -63.77
C LYS A 600 -19.79 -23.23 -63.53
N ALA A 601 -18.61 -23.74 -63.88
CA ALA A 601 -18.14 -25.10 -64.15
C ALA A 601 -16.60 -25.04 -64.07
N ASN A 602 -15.90 -26.17 -64.13
CA ASN A 602 -14.43 -26.15 -64.21
C ASN A 602 -13.97 -25.56 -65.56
N GLU A 603 -12.84 -24.85 -65.56
CA GLU A 603 -11.71 -25.15 -66.46
C GLU A 603 -10.43 -24.40 -66.00
N GLU A 604 -9.29 -25.12 -66.09
CA GLU A 604 -7.87 -24.76 -65.85
C GLU A 604 -7.48 -23.97 -64.58
#